data_AF-A0A6G7YEA7-F1
#
_entry.id   AF-A0A6G7YEA7-F1
#
_cell.length_a   1.000
_cell.length_b   1.000
_cell.length_c   1.000
_cell.angle_alpha   90.00
_cell.angle_beta   90.00
_cell.angle_gamma   90.00
#
_symmetry.space_group_name_H-M   'P 1'
#
loop_
_entity.id
_entity.type
_entity.pdbx_description
1 polymer ?
#
loop_
_entity_poly.entity_id
_entity_poly.type
_entity_poly.pdbx_seq_one_letter_code
_entity_poly.pdbx_strand_id
1 'polypeptide(L)'
;MQLMTGGRGRRHADDGFTLIELVLSVAILGIVSAALCEIVLQYLKTTTDTSARLTESTDQQFISTYWQNDVSSLGRQTLNSSSALTPDQSVFVGSAGPGSCGTAVGTVVVAFAWNEFNVNAANPANAWDVTPHEVAYVTVPAGSRLLLRRVRCRNSAASQPQTVARNLTVSPTIDCDTTCGAATPPNRVSMTFSVKDAANPNSQGYTTTVSADRRQG
;
A
#
# COMPACT_ATOMS: atom_id res chain seq x y z
N MET A 1 -11.23 86.62 -37.24
CA MET A 1 -9.75 86.59 -37.33
C MET A 1 -9.30 85.43 -36.44
N GLN A 2 -9.15 84.23 -37.02
CA GLN A 2 -7.84 83.59 -37.33
C GLN A 2 -7.04 83.27 -36.05
N LEU A 3 -6.55 82.06 -35.77
CA LEU A 3 -6.11 80.98 -36.66
C LEU A 3 -5.91 79.69 -35.82
N MET A 4 -6.32 78.54 -36.36
CA MET A 4 -5.94 77.20 -35.89
C MET A 4 -4.45 76.93 -36.16
N THR A 5 -3.75 76.35 -35.19
CA THR A 5 -2.50 75.58 -35.38
C THR A 5 -2.53 74.48 -34.32
N GLY A 6 -2.76 73.20 -34.63
CA GLY A 6 -2.11 72.43 -35.69
C GLY A 6 -0.89 71.69 -35.12
N GLY A 7 -1.08 70.94 -34.04
CA GLY A 7 -0.05 70.12 -33.41
C GLY A 7 0.33 68.96 -34.32
N ARG A 8 1.47 69.11 -34.99
CA ARG A 8 2.09 68.14 -35.90
C ARG A 8 2.13 66.74 -35.29
N GLY A 9 1.45 65.80 -35.94
CA GLY A 9 1.61 64.37 -35.69
C GLY A 9 3.06 63.97 -35.89
N ARG A 10 3.65 63.36 -34.85
CA ARG A 10 4.91 62.63 -34.94
C ARG A 10 4.73 61.52 -35.96
N ARG A 11 5.33 61.68 -37.14
CA ARG A 11 5.53 60.57 -38.09
C ARG A 11 6.41 59.55 -37.37
N HIS A 12 5.81 58.42 -37.00
CA HIS A 12 6.55 57.20 -36.70
C HIS A 12 7.39 56.91 -37.94
N ALA A 13 8.71 56.90 -37.78
CA ALA A 13 9.60 56.36 -38.78
C ALA A 13 9.42 54.84 -38.71
N ASP A 14 8.78 54.27 -39.72
CA ASP A 14 8.73 52.82 -39.92
C ASP A 14 10.15 52.40 -40.35
N ASP A 15 11.02 52.15 -39.37
CA ASP A 15 12.34 51.59 -39.60
C ASP A 15 12.16 50.13 -40.01
N GLY A 16 12.53 49.82 -41.25
CA GLY A 16 12.37 48.50 -41.82
C GLY A 16 13.22 47.47 -41.08
N PHE A 17 12.60 46.36 -40.67
CA PHE A 17 13.29 45.24 -40.02
C PHE A 17 14.38 44.69 -40.95
N THR A 18 15.62 44.67 -40.49
CA THR A 18 16.71 44.12 -41.30
C THR A 18 16.63 42.59 -41.30
N LEU A 19 16.99 41.94 -42.42
CA LEU A 19 16.97 40.47 -42.52
C LEU A 19 17.85 39.82 -41.44
N ILE A 20 18.97 40.45 -41.09
CA ILE A 20 19.88 39.98 -40.04
C ILE A 20 19.22 39.99 -38.65
N GLU A 21 18.39 40.99 -38.34
CA GLU A 21 17.68 41.10 -37.07
C GLU A 21 16.64 39.99 -36.90
N LEU A 22 15.96 39.61 -37.99
CA LEU A 22 15.05 38.46 -38.00
C LEU A 22 15.80 37.15 -37.74
N VAL A 23 16.93 36.94 -38.43
CA VAL A 23 17.74 35.72 -38.26
C VAL A 23 18.27 35.60 -36.83
N LEU A 24 18.76 36.70 -36.25
CA LEU A 24 19.21 36.71 -34.85
C LEU A 24 18.06 36.43 -33.88
N SER A 25 16.88 37.00 -34.11
CA SER A 25 15.71 36.76 -33.26
C SER A 25 15.27 35.29 -33.28
N VAL A 26 15.22 34.67 -34.46
CA VAL A 26 14.88 33.24 -34.58
C VAL A 26 15.95 32.36 -33.94
N ALA A 27 17.23 32.70 -34.08
CA ALA A 27 18.32 31.97 -33.44
C ALA A 27 18.23 32.04 -31.91
N ILE A 28 18.00 33.23 -31.35
CA ILE A 28 17.84 33.42 -29.89
C ILE A 28 16.61 32.66 -29.39
N LEU A 29 15.47 32.75 -30.08
CA LEU A 29 14.26 32.01 -29.72
C LEU A 29 14.47 30.50 -29.77
N GLY A 30 15.24 30.00 -30.74
CA GLY A 30 15.61 28.58 -30.84
C GLY A 30 16.41 28.11 -29.62
N ILE A 31 17.44 28.88 -29.21
CA ILE A 31 18.27 28.57 -28.05
C ILE A 31 17.43 28.57 -26.76
N VAL A 32 16.60 29.60 -26.58
CA VAL A 32 15.72 29.70 -25.40
C VAL A 32 14.70 28.55 -25.37
N SER A 33 14.11 28.20 -26.50
CA SER A 33 13.15 27.10 -26.60
C SER A 33 13.77 25.75 -26.26
N ALA A 34 15.02 25.51 -26.70
CA ALA A 34 15.76 24.29 -26.37
C ALA A 34 16.01 24.16 -24.85
N ALA A 35 16.47 25.24 -24.21
CA ALA A 35 16.70 25.26 -22.76
C ALA A 35 15.41 25.02 -21.96
N LEU A 36 14.29 25.61 -22.38
CA LEU A 36 12.99 25.39 -21.73
C LEU A 36 12.49 23.95 -21.89
N CYS A 37 12.72 23.32 -23.05
CA CYS A 37 12.34 21.93 -23.28
C CYS A 37 13.06 20.97 -22.32
N GLU A 38 14.36 21.18 -22.09
CA GLU A 38 15.13 20.36 -21.15
C GLU A 38 14.59 20.45 -19.72
N ILE A 39 14.24 21.66 -19.26
CA ILE A 39 13.63 21.88 -17.93
C ILE A 39 12.30 21.13 -17.79
N VAL A 40 11.45 21.18 -18.81
CA VAL A 40 10.15 20.47 -18.81
C VAL A 40 10.36 18.96 -18.77
N LEU A 41 11.30 18.42 -19.56
CA LEU A 41 11.62 16.98 -19.53
C LEU A 41 12.15 16.53 -18.16
N GLN A 42 12.97 17.35 -17.51
CA GLN A 42 13.48 17.06 -16.17
C GLN A 42 12.37 17.10 -15.11
N TYR A 43 11.44 18.04 -15.23
CA TYR A 43 10.27 18.12 -14.35
C TYR A 43 9.36 16.89 -14.49
N LEU A 44 9.10 16.44 -15.72
CA LEU A 44 8.30 15.25 -15.98
C LEU A 44 8.93 13.99 -15.37
N LYS A 45 10.25 13.80 -15.52
CA LYS A 45 10.98 12.68 -14.90
C LYS A 45 10.84 12.69 -13.37
N THR A 46 11.05 13.86 -12.76
CA THR A 46 10.95 14.03 -11.29
C THR A 46 9.54 13.71 -10.78
N THR A 47 8.51 14.08 -11.55
CA THR A 47 7.11 13.80 -11.23
C THR A 47 6.81 12.30 -11.23
N THR A 48 7.32 11.55 -12.20
CA THR A 48 7.18 10.09 -12.26
C THR A 48 7.86 9.40 -11.07
N ASP A 49 9.09 9.78 -10.74
CA ASP A 49 9.82 9.19 -9.61
C ASP A 49 9.15 9.49 -8.26
N THR A 50 8.64 10.71 -8.10
CA THR A 50 7.90 11.11 -6.89
C THR A 50 6.59 10.32 -6.76
N SER A 51 5.90 10.09 -7.88
CA SER A 51 4.64 9.33 -7.90
C SER A 51 4.84 7.85 -7.57
N ALA A 52 5.93 7.26 -8.06
CA ALA A 52 6.34 5.90 -7.72
C ALA A 52 6.61 5.78 -6.21
N ARG A 53 7.44 6.66 -5.65
CA ARG A 53 7.75 6.68 -4.21
C ARG A 53 6.51 6.87 -3.32
N LEU A 54 5.56 7.72 -3.76
CA LEU A 54 4.30 7.92 -3.05
C LEU A 54 3.44 6.66 -3.04
N THR A 55 3.33 5.99 -4.19
CA THR A 55 2.58 4.73 -4.32
C THR A 55 3.19 3.64 -3.46
N GLU A 56 4.51 3.49 -3.52
CA GLU A 56 5.23 2.51 -2.72
C GLU A 56 5.07 2.79 -1.22
N SER A 57 5.14 4.05 -0.77
CA SER A 57 4.95 4.41 0.65
C SER A 57 3.51 4.18 1.13
N THR A 58 2.53 4.40 0.26
CA THR A 58 1.10 4.21 0.58
C THR A 58 0.78 2.74 0.88
N ASP A 59 1.38 1.81 0.12
CA ASP A 59 1.19 0.38 0.35
C ASP A 59 1.73 -0.04 1.74
N GLN A 60 2.87 0.49 2.19
CA GLN A 60 3.38 0.24 3.55
C GLN A 60 2.43 0.76 4.63
N GLN A 61 1.86 1.96 4.47
CA GLN A 61 0.93 2.54 5.44
C GLN A 61 -0.37 1.72 5.55
N PHE A 62 -0.88 1.23 4.42
CA PHE A 62 -2.05 0.35 4.44
C PHE A 62 -1.75 -0.97 5.14
N ILE A 63 -0.63 -1.63 4.81
CA ILE A 63 -0.24 -2.86 5.48
C ILE A 63 -0.12 -2.61 6.99
N SER A 64 0.61 -1.58 7.43
CA SER A 64 0.83 -1.33 8.86
C SER A 64 -0.47 -1.08 9.63
N THR A 65 -1.42 -0.37 9.02
CA THR A 65 -2.72 -0.04 9.64
C THR A 65 -3.54 -1.30 9.94
N TYR A 66 -3.63 -2.23 8.98
CA TYR A 66 -4.37 -3.47 9.18
C TYR A 66 -3.60 -4.49 10.03
N TRP A 67 -2.28 -4.57 9.80
CA TRP A 67 -1.40 -5.54 10.46
C TRP A 67 -1.45 -5.41 11.98
N GLN A 68 -1.39 -4.19 12.50
CA GLN A 68 -1.46 -3.94 13.94
C GLN A 68 -2.77 -4.45 14.55
N ASN A 69 -3.90 -4.16 13.91
CA ASN A 69 -5.22 -4.58 14.41
C ASN A 69 -5.35 -6.11 14.40
N ASP A 70 -4.95 -6.74 13.29
CA ASP A 70 -5.06 -8.18 13.11
C ASP A 70 -4.16 -8.97 14.07
N VAL A 71 -2.91 -8.54 14.27
CA VAL A 71 -1.99 -9.15 15.25
C VAL A 71 -2.43 -8.88 16.68
N SER A 72 -2.97 -7.69 16.97
CA SER A 72 -3.48 -7.37 18.31
C SER A 72 -4.66 -8.26 18.72
N SER A 73 -5.40 -8.79 17.74
CA SER A 73 -6.57 -9.63 17.94
C SER A 73 -6.25 -11.11 18.18
N LEU A 74 -4.99 -11.53 18.06
CA LEU A 74 -4.60 -12.93 18.25
C LEU A 74 -5.05 -13.47 19.62
N GLY A 75 -5.55 -14.71 19.63
CA GLY A 75 -6.05 -15.32 20.87
C GLY A 75 -7.20 -16.28 20.62
N ARG A 76 -6.99 -17.32 19.80
CA ARG A 76 -7.95 -18.40 19.65
C ARG A 76 -7.96 -19.26 20.92
N GLN A 77 -9.16 -19.54 21.39
CA GLN A 77 -9.42 -20.46 22.50
C GLN A 77 -10.26 -21.61 21.95
N THR A 78 -10.00 -22.82 22.41
CA THR A 78 -10.83 -24.00 22.10
C THR A 78 -11.32 -24.65 23.38
N LEU A 79 -12.49 -25.28 23.31
CA LEU A 79 -13.02 -26.09 24.40
C LEU A 79 -12.45 -27.50 24.29
N ASN A 80 -11.77 -27.95 25.34
CA ASN A 80 -11.34 -29.34 25.42
C ASN A 80 -12.49 -30.26 25.88
N SER A 81 -12.25 -31.58 25.88
CA SER A 81 -13.23 -32.60 26.32
C SER A 81 -13.68 -32.45 27.78
N SER A 82 -12.96 -31.66 28.58
CA SER A 82 -13.29 -31.35 29.97
C SER A 82 -14.02 -30.00 30.13
N SER A 83 -14.46 -29.40 29.02
CA SER A 83 -15.08 -28.06 28.98
C SER A 83 -14.19 -26.94 29.52
N ALA A 84 -12.87 -27.16 29.59
CA ALA A 84 -11.92 -26.12 29.95
C ALA A 84 -11.43 -25.41 28.68
N LEU A 85 -11.29 -24.09 28.77
CA LEU A 85 -10.74 -23.25 27.71
C LEU A 85 -9.23 -23.43 27.68
N THR A 86 -8.71 -23.81 26.51
CA THR A 86 -7.28 -23.95 26.29
C THR A 86 -6.85 -23.10 25.09
N PRO A 87 -5.70 -22.41 25.17
CA PRO A 87 -5.13 -21.69 24.03
C PRO A 87 -4.96 -22.61 22.84
N ASP A 88 -5.25 -22.08 21.66
CA ASP A 88 -5.14 -22.81 20.40
C ASP A 88 -4.38 -21.96 19.36
N GLN A 89 -3.86 -22.64 18.34
CA GLN A 89 -3.06 -22.02 17.29
C GLN A 89 -3.83 -20.85 16.65
N SER A 90 -3.20 -19.68 16.66
CA SER A 90 -3.80 -18.44 16.15
C SER A 90 -3.09 -17.88 14.93
N VAL A 91 -1.90 -18.37 14.58
CA VAL A 91 -1.13 -17.92 13.41
C VAL A 91 -0.83 -19.11 12.50
N PHE A 92 -1.10 -18.95 11.21
CA PHE A 92 -0.96 -19.98 10.17
C PHE A 92 -0.10 -19.41 9.04
N VAL A 93 1.18 -19.78 8.98
CA VAL A 93 2.12 -19.27 7.97
C VAL A 93 2.12 -20.19 6.75
N GLY A 94 1.90 -19.64 5.56
CA GLY A 94 1.86 -20.40 4.30
C GLY A 94 0.64 -21.32 4.14
N SER A 95 -0.30 -21.30 5.09
CA SER A 95 -1.53 -22.09 5.05
C SER A 95 -2.71 -21.27 5.54
N ALA A 96 -3.91 -21.68 5.15
CA ALA A 96 -5.12 -21.08 5.71
C ALA A 96 -5.33 -21.51 7.16
N GLY A 97 -6.14 -20.72 7.89
CA GLY A 97 -6.68 -21.08 9.19
C GLY A 97 -7.75 -22.19 9.09
N PRO A 98 -8.39 -22.56 10.21
CA PRO A 98 -9.35 -23.67 10.25
C PRO A 98 -10.58 -23.46 9.35
N GLY A 99 -11.00 -22.21 9.12
CA GLY A 99 -12.08 -21.83 8.21
C GLY A 99 -11.65 -21.68 6.75
N SER A 100 -10.43 -22.11 6.39
CA SER A 100 -9.89 -22.01 5.03
C SER A 100 -9.92 -20.59 4.45
N CYS A 101 -9.84 -19.56 5.30
CA CYS A 101 -9.97 -18.18 4.87
C CYS A 101 -8.91 -17.79 3.83
N GLY A 102 -9.33 -17.11 2.77
CA GLY A 102 -8.46 -16.61 1.70
C GLY A 102 -8.05 -17.62 0.62
N THR A 103 -8.25 -18.92 0.82
CA THR A 103 -7.85 -19.97 -0.15
C THR A 103 -8.49 -19.79 -1.54
N ALA A 104 -9.74 -19.34 -1.60
CA ALA A 104 -10.45 -19.08 -2.85
C ALA A 104 -9.99 -17.78 -3.56
N VAL A 105 -9.17 -16.94 -2.90
CA VAL A 105 -8.75 -15.63 -3.40
C VAL A 105 -7.33 -15.67 -3.98
N GLY A 106 -6.42 -16.42 -3.37
CA GLY A 106 -5.02 -16.52 -3.79
C GLY A 106 -4.17 -17.41 -2.89
N THR A 107 -2.86 -17.31 -3.04
CA THR A 107 -1.91 -18.08 -2.23
C THR A 107 -1.77 -17.44 -0.85
N VAL A 108 -2.11 -18.17 0.21
CA VAL A 108 -2.05 -17.67 1.59
C VAL A 108 -0.61 -17.48 2.03
N VAL A 109 -0.29 -16.26 2.49
CA VAL A 109 0.99 -15.90 3.10
C VAL A 109 0.93 -16.14 4.60
N VAL A 110 -0.10 -15.61 5.24
CA VAL A 110 -0.40 -15.81 6.66
C VAL A 110 -1.89 -15.69 6.89
N ALA A 111 -2.43 -16.50 7.79
CA ALA A 111 -3.74 -16.29 8.37
C ALA A 111 -3.66 -16.15 9.90
N PHE A 112 -4.51 -15.30 10.43
CA PHE A 112 -4.71 -15.10 11.86
C PHE A 112 -6.11 -15.52 12.25
N ALA A 113 -6.25 -16.15 13.41
CA ALA A 113 -7.52 -16.60 13.95
C ALA A 113 -7.68 -16.15 15.41
N TRP A 114 -8.90 -15.78 15.79
CA TRP A 114 -9.28 -15.44 17.16
C TRP A 114 -10.75 -15.68 17.39
N ASN A 115 -11.14 -15.77 18.67
CA ASN A 115 -12.53 -15.90 19.05
C ASN A 115 -12.92 -14.68 19.90
N GLU A 116 -14.17 -14.25 19.82
CA GLU A 116 -14.68 -13.13 20.61
C GLU A 116 -15.29 -13.63 21.92
N PHE A 117 -15.14 -12.85 22.99
CA PHE A 117 -15.81 -13.09 24.27
C PHE A 117 -17.16 -12.35 24.29
N ASN A 118 -18.25 -13.11 24.33
CA ASN A 118 -19.59 -12.60 24.48
C ASN A 118 -19.84 -12.13 25.92
N VAL A 119 -19.81 -10.81 26.11
CA VAL A 119 -20.04 -10.16 27.41
C VAL A 119 -21.43 -10.41 28.02
N ASN A 120 -22.39 -10.91 27.23
CA ASN A 120 -23.76 -11.18 27.66
C ASN A 120 -24.09 -12.68 27.74
N ALA A 121 -23.08 -13.55 27.76
CA ALA A 121 -23.31 -14.98 27.83
C ALA A 121 -23.97 -15.38 29.16
N ALA A 122 -25.09 -16.11 29.09
CA ALA A 122 -25.80 -16.60 30.27
C ALA A 122 -24.96 -17.57 31.12
N ASN A 123 -23.97 -18.23 30.51
CA ASN A 123 -22.98 -19.06 31.19
C ASN A 123 -21.57 -18.57 30.81
N PRO A 124 -20.75 -18.10 31.78
CA PRO A 124 -19.37 -17.67 31.54
C PRO A 124 -18.49 -18.74 30.89
N ALA A 125 -18.76 -20.02 31.14
CA ALA A 125 -18.03 -21.13 30.53
C ALA A 125 -18.27 -21.24 29.01
N ASN A 126 -19.39 -20.70 28.52
CA ASN A 126 -19.78 -20.68 27.11
C ASN A 126 -19.68 -19.26 26.52
N ALA A 127 -18.98 -18.34 27.20
CA ALA A 127 -18.92 -16.95 26.77
C ALA A 127 -18.04 -16.76 25.54
N TRP A 128 -17.14 -17.69 25.23
CA TRP A 128 -16.35 -17.63 24.00
C TRP A 128 -17.17 -18.11 22.80
N ASP A 129 -17.16 -17.31 21.73
CA ASP A 129 -17.69 -17.76 20.44
C ASP A 129 -16.85 -18.96 19.97
N VAL A 130 -17.53 -20.07 19.64
CA VAL A 130 -16.87 -21.25 19.05
C VAL A 130 -16.51 -21.04 17.59
N THR A 131 -17.08 -20.00 16.97
CA THR A 131 -16.83 -19.62 15.58
C THR A 131 -15.60 -18.72 15.52
N PRO A 132 -14.47 -19.18 14.97
CA PRO A 132 -13.31 -18.32 14.85
C PRO A 132 -13.59 -17.20 13.83
N HIS A 133 -13.16 -16.01 14.20
CA HIS A 133 -12.90 -14.93 13.27
C HIS A 133 -11.52 -15.14 12.67
N GLU A 134 -11.41 -14.97 11.37
CA GLU A 134 -10.17 -15.16 10.64
C GLU A 134 -9.86 -13.96 9.77
N VAL A 135 -8.58 -13.72 9.56
CA VAL A 135 -8.09 -12.85 8.51
C VAL A 135 -6.91 -13.50 7.82
N ALA A 136 -6.93 -13.54 6.50
CA ALA A 136 -5.87 -14.07 5.67
C ALA A 136 -5.25 -12.97 4.81
N TYR A 137 -3.94 -12.92 4.81
CA TYR A 137 -3.14 -12.16 3.84
C TYR A 137 -2.76 -13.12 2.72
N VAL A 138 -3.21 -12.81 1.50
CA VAL A 138 -3.03 -13.66 0.32
C VAL A 138 -2.31 -12.90 -0.77
N THR A 139 -1.41 -13.57 -1.48
CA THR A 139 -0.82 -13.04 -2.70
C THR A 139 -1.64 -13.45 -3.91
N VAL A 140 -1.84 -12.51 -4.81
CA VAL A 140 -2.52 -12.72 -6.10
C VAL A 140 -1.59 -12.22 -7.22
N PRO A 141 -1.23 -13.07 -8.20
CA PRO A 141 -0.45 -12.62 -9.34
C PRO A 141 -1.16 -11.53 -10.15
N ALA A 142 -0.40 -10.51 -10.58
CA ALA A 142 -0.88 -9.44 -11.43
C ALA A 142 0.20 -9.03 -12.44
N GLY A 143 0.42 -9.86 -13.45
CA GLY A 143 1.55 -9.71 -14.37
C GLY A 143 2.85 -10.18 -13.71
N SER A 144 3.90 -9.34 -13.74
CA SER A 144 5.21 -9.62 -13.11
C SER A 144 5.29 -9.26 -11.62
N ARG A 145 4.19 -8.75 -11.04
CA ARG A 145 4.09 -8.34 -9.64
C ARG A 145 3.03 -9.14 -8.90
N LEU A 146 3.05 -9.08 -7.58
CA LEU A 146 2.05 -9.66 -6.69
C LEU A 146 1.23 -8.55 -6.03
N LEU A 147 -0.08 -8.77 -5.94
CA LEU A 147 -0.96 -8.00 -5.06
C LEU A 147 -1.00 -8.70 -3.70
N LEU A 148 -0.92 -7.93 -2.61
CA LEU A 148 -1.27 -8.43 -1.29
C LEU A 148 -2.71 -8.05 -0.99
N ARG A 149 -3.56 -9.06 -0.74
CA ARG A 149 -4.94 -8.85 -0.36
C ARG A 149 -5.18 -9.37 1.05
N ARG A 150 -5.95 -8.61 1.81
CA ARG A 150 -6.49 -8.98 3.12
C ARG A 150 -7.92 -9.47 2.94
N VAL A 151 -8.21 -10.66 3.44
CA VAL A 151 -9.53 -11.30 3.40
C VAL A 151 -9.95 -11.58 4.83
N ARG A 152 -11.08 -11.04 5.28
CA ARG A 152 -11.63 -11.36 6.60
C ARG A 152 -12.70 -12.44 6.43
N CYS A 153 -12.73 -13.43 7.30
CA CYS A 153 -13.73 -14.48 7.28
C CYS A 153 -14.38 -14.66 8.66
N ARG A 154 -15.62 -15.13 8.65
CA ARG A 154 -16.29 -15.68 9.84
C ARG A 154 -17.06 -16.92 9.41
N ASN A 155 -16.84 -18.04 10.08
CA ASN A 155 -17.44 -19.33 9.71
C ASN A 155 -17.21 -19.70 8.23
N SER A 156 -15.98 -19.53 7.74
CA SER A 156 -15.62 -19.73 6.31
C SER A 156 -16.28 -18.77 5.31
N ALA A 157 -17.20 -17.90 5.74
CA ALA A 157 -17.77 -16.86 4.89
C ALA A 157 -16.78 -15.70 4.76
N ALA A 158 -16.21 -15.54 3.57
CA ALA A 158 -15.26 -14.48 3.27
C ALA A 158 -15.96 -13.15 2.98
N SER A 159 -15.46 -12.06 3.56
CA SER A 159 -15.77 -10.70 3.15
C SER A 159 -15.11 -10.37 1.82
N GLN A 160 -15.50 -9.25 1.21
CA GLN A 160 -14.82 -8.75 0.02
C GLN A 160 -13.32 -8.54 0.30
N PRO A 161 -12.41 -9.09 -0.53
CA PRO A 161 -10.97 -8.91 -0.38
C PRO A 161 -10.56 -7.44 -0.52
N GLN A 162 -9.72 -6.95 0.39
CA GLN A 162 -9.15 -5.61 0.35
C GLN A 162 -7.71 -5.67 -0.15
N THR A 163 -7.35 -4.89 -1.15
CA THR A 163 -5.95 -4.83 -1.61
C THR A 163 -5.18 -3.89 -0.70
N VAL A 164 -4.18 -4.42 0.02
CA VAL A 164 -3.34 -3.67 0.95
C VAL A 164 -1.97 -3.34 0.38
N ALA A 165 -1.53 -4.05 -0.66
CA ALA A 165 -0.32 -3.74 -1.43
C ALA A 165 -0.51 -4.14 -2.89
N ARG A 166 0.09 -3.39 -3.80
CA ARG A 166 -0.09 -3.58 -5.25
C ARG A 166 1.17 -3.96 -6.01
N ASN A 167 2.33 -3.67 -5.44
CA ASN A 167 3.60 -3.71 -6.16
C ASN A 167 4.62 -4.64 -5.49
N LEU A 168 4.18 -5.77 -4.96
CA LEU A 168 5.10 -6.73 -4.35
C LEU A 168 5.93 -7.45 -5.42
N THR A 169 7.24 -7.56 -5.20
CA THR A 169 8.16 -8.28 -6.10
C THR A 169 8.26 -9.76 -5.77
N VAL A 170 8.06 -10.12 -4.50
CA VAL A 170 8.12 -11.48 -3.97
C VAL A 170 7.04 -11.69 -2.92
N SER A 171 6.70 -12.94 -2.63
CA SER A 171 5.78 -13.25 -1.53
C SER A 171 6.40 -12.76 -0.21
N PRO A 172 5.65 -12.06 0.67
CA PRO A 172 6.16 -11.66 1.96
C PRO A 172 6.57 -12.87 2.80
N THR A 173 7.53 -12.64 3.69
CA THR A 173 7.97 -13.61 4.70
C THR A 173 7.45 -13.20 6.06
N ILE A 174 7.18 -14.19 6.91
CA ILE A 174 6.52 -14.01 8.20
C ILE A 174 7.44 -14.57 9.27
N ASP A 175 7.62 -13.79 10.32
CA ASP A 175 8.44 -14.16 11.46
C ASP A 175 7.68 -13.89 12.76
N CYS A 176 7.94 -14.70 13.77
CA CYS A 176 7.31 -14.59 15.09
C CYS A 176 8.42 -14.60 16.16
N ASP A 177 8.20 -13.89 17.26
CA ASP A 177 9.14 -13.92 18.40
C ASP A 177 9.34 -15.31 19.02
N THR A 178 8.33 -16.15 18.87
CA THR A 178 8.28 -17.56 19.24
C THR A 178 7.81 -18.37 18.04
N THR A 179 7.42 -19.63 18.21
CA THR A 179 6.95 -20.44 17.07
C THR A 179 5.56 -19.98 16.61
N CYS A 180 5.43 -19.50 15.36
CA CYS A 180 4.14 -19.04 14.82
C CYS A 180 3.03 -20.10 14.94
N GLY A 181 3.36 -21.37 14.71
CA GLY A 181 2.40 -22.48 14.79
C GLY A 181 2.12 -23.04 16.18
N ALA A 182 2.57 -22.38 17.25
CA ALA A 182 2.34 -22.87 18.62
C ALA A 182 0.87 -22.68 19.07
N ALA A 183 0.43 -23.55 19.98
CA ALA A 183 -0.88 -23.45 20.62
C ALA A 183 -1.01 -22.18 21.48
N THR A 184 0.08 -21.77 22.13
CA THR A 184 0.19 -20.44 22.73
C THR A 184 0.59 -19.45 21.64
N PRO A 185 -0.23 -18.44 21.32
CA PRO A 185 0.09 -17.51 20.24
C PRO A 185 1.33 -16.67 20.58
N PRO A 186 2.16 -16.31 19.58
CA PRO A 186 3.31 -15.42 19.75
C PRO A 186 2.89 -14.04 20.29
N ASN A 187 3.80 -13.35 21.00
CA ASN A 187 3.52 -11.99 21.45
C ASN A 187 3.80 -10.98 20.33
N ARG A 188 4.74 -11.25 19.43
CA ARG A 188 5.05 -10.40 18.29
C ARG A 188 5.04 -11.18 16.98
N VAL A 189 4.41 -10.61 15.96
CA VAL A 189 4.43 -11.11 14.59
C VAL A 189 4.92 -10.02 13.65
N SER A 190 5.86 -10.38 12.79
CA SER A 190 6.48 -9.50 11.80
C SER A 190 6.24 -10.01 10.38
N MET A 191 6.05 -9.08 9.45
CA MET A 191 5.99 -9.36 8.02
C MET A 191 7.04 -8.53 7.30
N THR A 192 7.94 -9.21 6.59
CA THR A 192 8.93 -8.58 5.69
C THR A 192 8.45 -8.69 4.26
N PHE A 193 8.40 -7.56 3.56
CA PHE A 193 7.95 -7.49 2.18
C PHE A 193 8.79 -6.51 1.36
N SER A 194 8.84 -6.76 0.06
CA SER A 194 9.58 -5.94 -0.90
C SER A 194 8.61 -5.35 -1.92
N VAL A 195 8.63 -4.03 -2.06
CA VAL A 195 7.79 -3.27 -3.00
C VAL A 195 8.68 -2.65 -4.07
N LYS A 196 8.25 -2.72 -5.33
CA LYS A 196 8.88 -1.97 -6.43
C LYS A 196 7.83 -1.61 -7.47
N ASP A 197 7.73 -0.34 -7.82
CA ASP A 197 6.86 0.10 -8.91
C ASP A 197 7.32 -0.52 -10.25
N ALA A 198 6.54 -1.46 -10.76
CA ALA A 198 6.82 -2.12 -12.03
C ALA A 198 6.67 -1.20 -13.24
N ALA A 199 5.94 -0.08 -13.12
CA ALA A 199 5.76 0.89 -14.19
C ALA A 199 6.96 1.84 -14.35
N ASN A 200 7.79 1.99 -13.30
CA ASN A 200 8.98 2.82 -13.33
C ASN A 200 10.25 1.95 -13.25
N PRO A 201 10.97 1.71 -14.35
CA PRO A 201 12.17 0.87 -14.35
C PRO A 201 13.30 1.46 -13.48
N ASN A 202 13.30 2.77 -13.26
CA ASN A 202 14.27 3.47 -12.42
C ASN A 202 13.91 3.39 -10.92
N SER A 203 12.73 2.90 -10.56
CA SER A 203 12.43 2.66 -9.15
C SER A 203 13.39 1.61 -8.59
N GLN A 204 14.08 1.98 -7.51
CA GLN A 204 14.91 1.06 -6.75
C GLN A 204 14.05 0.09 -5.91
N GLY A 205 12.78 0.45 -5.68
CA GLY A 205 11.93 -0.21 -4.69
C GLY A 205 12.50 -0.09 -3.29
N TYR A 206 11.90 -0.81 -2.35
CA TYR A 206 12.43 -0.97 -1.01
C TYR A 206 11.98 -2.30 -0.40
N THR A 207 12.69 -2.75 0.63
CA THR A 207 12.27 -3.85 1.50
C THR A 207 12.09 -3.31 2.90
N THR A 208 10.97 -3.64 3.53
CA THR A 208 10.66 -3.19 4.88
C THR A 208 10.02 -4.31 5.70
N THR A 209 10.04 -4.14 7.00
CA THR A 209 9.39 -5.04 7.95
C THR A 209 8.38 -4.26 8.77
N VAL A 210 7.15 -4.77 8.83
CA VAL A 210 6.16 -4.32 9.79
C VAL A 210 6.07 -5.34 10.92
N SER A 211 6.03 -4.86 12.16
CA SER A 211 5.87 -5.71 13.34
C SER A 211 4.71 -5.18 14.17
N ALA A 212 4.00 -6.08 14.82
CA ALA A 212 2.94 -5.75 15.76
C ALA A 212 2.97 -6.71 16.94
N ASP A 213 2.50 -6.23 18.08
CA ASP A 213 2.41 -6.99 19.31
C ASP A 213 0.95 -7.38 19.59
N ARG A 214 0.73 -8.57 20.16
CA ARG A 214 -0.56 -9.07 20.62
C ARG A 214 -1.02 -8.23 21.82
N ARG A 215 -2.32 -7.94 21.91
CA ARG A 215 -2.88 -7.15 23.02
C ARG A 215 -2.74 -7.84 24.39
N GLN A 216 -2.76 -9.16 24.43
CA GLN A 216 -2.70 -9.97 25.67
C GLN A 216 -1.29 -10.50 25.96
N GLY A 217 -0.24 -9.78 25.56
CA GLY A 217 1.16 -10.10 25.83
C GLY A 217 1.62 -9.64 27.21
#